data_AF-A0A847WUN3-F1
#
_entry.id   AF-A0A847WUN3-F1
#
_cell.length_a   1.000
_cell.length_b   1.000
_cell.length_c   1.000
_cell.angle_alpha   90.00
_cell.angle_beta   90.00
_cell.angle_gamma   90.00
#
_symmetry.space_group_name_H-M   'P 1'
#
loop_
_entity.id
_entity.type
_entity.pdbx_description
1 polymer ?
#
loop_
_entity_poly.entity_id
_entity_poly.type
_entity_poly.pdbx_seq_one_letter_code
_entity_poly.pdbx_strand_id
1 'polypeptide(L)'
;MKRVSAFLGAAALMMSSALANDTSAVLTTGGLEFVNNAQVVMESEDLYISRDEIRVTYVFRNDSDEDQDLLVAFPMPDIVPDHFSPVAFPTGPADNLFEFKTMFNGEPVEATLHEYAYAAGVDRTKLLQKLNLPIVPISQEAIDAVDALDDETAAELLHLGMAMPDEFDAGEGWEKHHWPNWTYRATYTWEAHFPAGERVTVEHSYKPSVGGTVGVSFLAEPYEDWDPAAEYKQKYCTDDAFLNAVRNTLKNPDEPYSAPFFENWISYILTTGGNWAGGGIEKFRLVIDKGEPENLVSFCGEGVKKIGPTTFEMVKEDFWPREELNILILDRHDEEY
;
A
#
# COMPACT_ATOMS: atom_id res chain seq x y z
N MET A 1 24.14 -49.65 10.54
CA MET A 1 24.26 -48.28 11.07
C MET A 1 23.56 -47.32 10.12
N LYS A 2 22.83 -46.36 10.69
CA LYS A 2 21.67 -45.67 10.12
C LYS A 2 21.99 -44.76 8.91
N ARG A 3 21.12 -44.80 7.91
CA ARG A 3 21.00 -43.77 6.85
C ARG A 3 20.38 -42.52 7.48
N VAL A 4 21.05 -41.38 7.35
CA VAL A 4 20.51 -40.07 7.73
C VAL A 4 19.97 -39.44 6.45
N SER A 5 18.65 -39.37 6.34
CA SER A 5 17.98 -38.58 5.30
C SER A 5 17.94 -37.13 5.76
N ALA A 6 18.59 -36.24 5.02
CA ALA A 6 18.45 -34.80 5.20
C ALA A 6 17.11 -34.37 4.57
N PHE A 7 16.18 -33.90 5.40
CA PHE A 7 15.01 -33.17 4.93
C PHE A 7 15.44 -31.72 4.70
N LEU A 8 15.48 -31.28 3.43
CA LEU A 8 15.42 -29.86 3.10
C LEU A 8 13.98 -29.39 3.37
N GLY A 9 13.78 -28.62 4.43
CA GLY A 9 12.54 -27.87 4.63
C GLY A 9 12.57 -26.64 3.73
N ALA A 10 11.67 -26.59 2.74
CA ALA A 10 11.42 -25.39 1.97
C ALA A 10 10.79 -24.34 2.91
N ALA A 11 11.50 -23.24 3.16
CA ALA A 11 10.93 -22.07 3.81
C ALA A 11 10.04 -21.36 2.77
N ALA A 12 8.73 -21.46 2.94
CA ALA A 12 7.79 -20.64 2.19
C ALA A 12 7.90 -19.19 2.68
N LEU A 13 8.43 -18.31 1.83
CA LEU A 13 8.32 -16.87 2.00
C LEU A 13 6.84 -16.51 1.96
N MET A 14 6.25 -16.22 3.12
CA MET A 14 4.92 -15.61 3.18
C MET A 14 5.06 -14.16 2.74
N MET A 15 4.64 -13.86 1.50
CA MET A 15 4.47 -12.49 1.05
C MET A 15 3.42 -11.85 1.94
N SER A 16 3.82 -10.82 2.69
CA SER A 16 2.92 -9.97 3.44
C SER A 16 2.01 -9.22 2.47
N SER A 17 0.75 -9.62 2.43
CA SER A 17 -0.30 -8.89 1.71
C SER A 17 -0.53 -7.55 2.40
N ALA A 18 -0.33 -6.45 1.68
CA ALA A 18 -1.03 -5.20 1.97
C ALA A 18 -2.50 -5.39 1.53
N LEU A 19 -3.47 -4.70 2.17
CA LEU A 19 -4.92 -4.88 1.93
C LEU A 19 -5.59 -3.48 1.81
N ALA A 20 -6.34 -3.20 0.74
CA ALA A 20 -7.04 -1.92 0.48
C ALA A 20 -8.05 -2.00 -0.68
N ASN A 21 -9.17 -2.70 -0.46
CA ASN A 21 -10.39 -2.65 -1.25
C ASN A 21 -11.53 -3.19 -0.35
N ASP A 22 -12.75 -2.65 -0.50
CA ASP A 22 -13.90 -2.97 0.35
C ASP A 22 -14.15 -4.47 0.43
N THR A 23 -14.43 -4.96 1.63
CA THR A 23 -14.76 -6.36 1.87
C THR A 23 -15.67 -6.49 3.09
N SER A 24 -16.53 -7.51 3.13
CA SER A 24 -17.27 -7.82 4.35
C SER A 24 -16.33 -8.38 5.42
N ALA A 25 -16.61 -8.08 6.69
CA ALA A 25 -15.77 -8.49 7.80
C ALA A 25 -16.57 -8.97 9.01
N VAL A 26 -15.88 -9.68 9.91
CA VAL A 26 -16.37 -10.00 11.25
C VAL A 26 -15.30 -9.68 12.27
N LEU A 27 -15.70 -9.20 13.45
CA LEU A 27 -14.80 -9.04 14.58
C LEU A 27 -14.74 -10.36 15.36
N THR A 28 -13.57 -11.01 15.40
CA THR A 28 -13.32 -12.23 16.17
C THR A 28 -12.50 -11.93 17.42
N THR A 29 -12.29 -12.94 18.27
CA THR A 29 -11.37 -12.83 19.41
C THR A 29 -9.92 -12.56 19.00
N GLY A 30 -9.58 -12.76 17.72
CA GLY A 30 -8.26 -12.53 17.15
C GLY A 30 -8.08 -11.19 16.45
N GLY A 31 -9.14 -10.41 16.24
CA GLY A 31 -9.12 -9.15 15.49
C GLY A 31 -10.15 -9.12 14.37
N LEU A 32 -9.99 -8.19 13.43
CA LEU A 32 -10.85 -8.09 12.26
C LEU A 32 -10.49 -9.19 11.24
N GLU A 33 -11.49 -9.97 10.84
CA GLU A 33 -11.33 -11.00 9.80
C GLU A 33 -12.21 -10.66 8.60
N PHE A 34 -11.64 -10.68 7.40
CA PHE A 34 -12.40 -10.52 6.17
C PHE A 34 -13.14 -11.82 5.82
N VAL A 35 -14.42 -11.69 5.52
CA VAL A 35 -15.32 -12.80 5.20
C VAL A 35 -15.89 -12.61 3.81
N ASN A 36 -16.22 -13.72 3.16
CA ASN A 36 -16.91 -13.68 1.89
C ASN A 36 -18.42 -13.51 2.12
N ASN A 37 -19.05 -12.59 1.38
CA ASN A 37 -20.51 -12.51 1.30
C ASN A 37 -20.99 -13.12 -0.02
N ALA A 38 -21.88 -14.11 0.06
CA ALA A 38 -22.38 -14.83 -1.11
C ALA A 38 -23.62 -14.20 -1.77
N GLN A 39 -24.15 -13.12 -1.21
CA GLN A 39 -25.43 -12.50 -1.60
C GLN A 39 -25.29 -11.08 -2.14
N VAL A 40 -24.25 -10.35 -1.71
CA VAL A 40 -23.92 -9.01 -2.20
C VAL A 40 -22.81 -9.10 -3.24
N VAL A 41 -23.09 -8.59 -4.44
CA VAL A 41 -22.20 -8.57 -5.61
C VAL A 41 -21.59 -7.17 -5.78
N MET A 42 -20.30 -7.11 -6.11
CA MET A 42 -19.66 -5.87 -6.58
C MET A 42 -19.96 -5.67 -8.08
N GLU A 43 -20.97 -4.85 -8.39
CA GLU A 43 -21.38 -4.57 -9.77
C GLU A 43 -20.41 -3.61 -10.47
N SER A 44 -19.88 -2.61 -9.76
CA SER A 44 -18.84 -1.77 -10.35
C SER A 44 -17.89 -1.18 -9.32
N GLU A 45 -16.68 -0.91 -9.79
CA GLU A 45 -15.67 -0.10 -9.10
C GLU A 45 -15.15 0.97 -10.08
N ASP A 46 -15.27 2.25 -9.72
CA ASP A 46 -14.63 3.38 -10.40
C ASP A 46 -13.55 3.96 -9.49
N LEU A 47 -12.30 3.68 -9.82
CA LEU A 47 -11.12 3.98 -9.04
C LEU A 47 -10.32 5.10 -9.69
N TYR A 48 -10.09 6.19 -8.95
CA TYR A 48 -9.19 7.27 -9.32
C TYR A 48 -8.00 7.29 -8.37
N ILE A 49 -6.78 7.31 -8.92
CA ILE A 49 -5.53 7.38 -8.16
C ILE A 49 -4.67 8.53 -8.68
N SER A 50 -4.22 9.38 -7.76
CA SER A 50 -3.14 10.34 -7.97
C SER A 50 -2.15 10.26 -6.80
N ARG A 51 -1.08 11.06 -6.84
CA ARG A 51 -0.15 11.21 -5.71
C ARG A 51 -0.82 11.87 -4.49
N ASP A 52 -1.84 12.69 -4.71
CA ASP A 52 -2.45 13.51 -3.65
C ASP A 52 -3.71 12.88 -3.06
N GLU A 53 -4.44 12.10 -3.85
CA GLU A 53 -5.74 11.56 -3.45
C GLU A 53 -6.06 10.24 -4.18
N ILE A 54 -6.63 9.31 -3.44
CA ILE A 54 -7.35 8.16 -3.99
C ILE A 54 -8.84 8.36 -3.73
N ARG A 55 -9.64 8.14 -4.77
CA ARG A 55 -11.11 8.12 -4.69
C ARG A 55 -11.61 6.83 -5.31
N VAL A 56 -12.57 6.19 -4.67
CA VAL A 56 -13.20 5.00 -5.23
C VAL A 56 -14.70 5.05 -5.01
N THR A 57 -15.45 4.70 -6.06
CA THR A 57 -16.90 4.53 -6.00
C THR A 57 -17.25 3.10 -6.34
N TYR A 58 -17.87 2.42 -5.39
CA TYR A 58 -18.43 1.09 -5.57
C TYR A 58 -19.94 1.17 -5.79
N VAL A 59 -20.45 0.31 -6.67
CA VAL A 59 -21.87 -0.05 -6.71
C VAL A 59 -21.99 -1.50 -6.31
N PHE A 60 -22.69 -1.73 -5.20
CA PHE A 60 -23.02 -3.07 -4.73
C PHE A 60 -24.48 -3.36 -5.03
N ARG A 61 -24.78 -4.63 -5.29
CA ARG A 61 -26.13 -5.14 -5.54
C ARG A 61 -26.39 -6.32 -4.61
N ASN A 62 -27.49 -6.27 -3.87
CA ASN A 62 -27.97 -7.44 -3.12
C ASN A 62 -28.89 -8.26 -4.02
N ASP A 63 -28.41 -9.42 -4.47
CA ASP A 63 -29.14 -10.31 -5.38
C ASP A 63 -30.09 -11.28 -4.67
N SER A 64 -30.19 -11.21 -3.34
CA SER A 64 -31.11 -12.03 -2.53
C SER A 64 -32.50 -11.39 -2.37
N ASP A 65 -33.44 -12.17 -1.82
CA ASP A 65 -34.79 -11.75 -1.44
C ASP A 65 -34.90 -11.31 0.03
N GLU A 66 -33.77 -11.20 0.73
CA GLU A 66 -33.67 -10.78 2.13
C GLU A 66 -32.71 -9.58 2.28
N ASP A 67 -33.02 -8.68 3.20
CA ASP A 67 -32.11 -7.60 3.55
C ASP A 67 -30.83 -8.16 4.16
N GLN A 68 -29.69 -7.54 3.85
CA GLN A 68 -28.38 -7.91 4.42
C GLN A 68 -27.81 -6.75 5.23
N ASP A 69 -27.54 -6.99 6.51
CA ASP A 69 -26.80 -6.07 7.37
C ASP A 69 -25.36 -6.59 7.52
N LEU A 70 -24.38 -5.80 7.10
CA LEU A 70 -22.98 -6.21 7.02
C LEU A 70 -22.07 -5.18 7.67
N LEU A 71 -21.10 -5.68 8.44
CA LEU A 71 -19.91 -4.92 8.79
C LEU A 71 -19.00 -4.87 7.56
N VAL A 72 -18.89 -3.69 6.95
CA VAL A 72 -17.97 -3.43 5.85
C VAL A 72 -16.64 -3.01 6.44
N ALA A 73 -15.55 -3.47 5.82
CA ALA A 73 -14.20 -3.09 6.15
C ALA A 73 -13.46 -2.58 4.92
N PHE A 74 -12.77 -1.46 5.09
CA PHE A 74 -11.82 -0.91 4.13
C PHE A 74 -10.42 -0.89 4.77
N PRO A 75 -9.58 -1.89 4.46
CA PRO A 75 -8.20 -1.89 4.94
C PRO A 75 -7.41 -0.77 4.23
N MET A 76 -6.41 -0.24 4.91
CA MET A 76 -5.49 0.75 4.34
C MET A 76 -4.19 0.07 3.93
N PRO A 77 -3.47 0.61 2.92
CA PRO A 77 -2.13 0.14 2.59
C PRO A 77 -1.23 0.13 3.82
N ASP A 78 -0.42 -0.94 3.94
CA ASP A 78 0.58 -1.07 4.99
C ASP A 78 1.58 0.10 4.96
N ILE A 79 1.87 0.67 6.13
CA ILE A 79 2.97 1.61 6.32
C ILE A 79 4.15 0.81 6.89
N VAL A 80 5.14 0.58 6.04
CA VAL A 80 6.43 0.00 6.44
C VAL A 80 7.40 1.16 6.66
N PRO A 81 8.00 1.31 7.85
CA PRO A 81 8.99 2.35 8.07
C PRO A 81 10.21 2.08 7.18
N ASP A 82 10.58 3.05 6.38
CA ASP A 82 11.86 3.10 5.67
C ASP A 82 12.57 4.37 6.09
N HIS A 83 13.53 4.22 7.00
CA HIS A 83 14.27 5.35 7.57
C HIS A 83 15.40 5.85 6.65
N PHE A 84 15.66 5.17 5.54
CA PHE A 84 16.75 5.51 4.61
C PHE A 84 16.24 6.06 3.28
N SER A 85 14.93 5.98 3.01
CA SER A 85 14.31 6.45 1.76
C SER A 85 13.35 7.61 2.00
N PRO A 86 13.23 8.57 1.06
CA PRO A 86 12.23 9.63 1.14
C PRO A 86 10.83 9.06 0.84
N VAL A 87 10.14 8.58 1.87
CA VAL A 87 8.73 8.17 1.78
C VAL A 87 7.84 9.31 2.27
N ALA A 88 6.92 9.76 1.43
CA ALA A 88 5.85 10.66 1.82
C ALA A 88 4.70 9.84 2.41
N PHE A 89 4.71 9.72 3.74
CA PHE A 89 3.63 9.10 4.47
C PHE A 89 2.45 10.07 4.65
N PRO A 90 1.22 9.55 4.80
CA PRO A 90 0.08 10.38 5.17
C PRO A 90 0.33 11.08 6.51
N THR A 91 -0.04 12.36 6.60
CA THR A 91 0.21 13.24 7.76
C THR A 91 -1.07 13.74 8.41
N GLY A 92 -2.17 13.01 8.23
CA GLY A 92 -3.44 13.32 8.85
C GLY A 92 -3.41 13.25 10.39
N PRO A 93 -4.53 13.56 11.05
CA PRO A 93 -4.69 13.39 12.49
C PRO A 93 -4.35 11.98 12.97
N ALA A 94 -3.96 11.83 14.24
CA ALA A 94 -3.55 10.53 14.79
C ALA A 94 -4.65 9.45 14.72
N ASP A 95 -5.92 9.85 14.80
CA ASP A 95 -7.10 8.99 14.69
C ASP A 95 -7.66 8.89 13.26
N ASN A 96 -7.01 9.53 12.28
CA ASN A 96 -7.34 9.43 10.86
C ASN A 96 -6.14 9.79 9.97
N LEU A 97 -5.06 9.01 10.07
CA LEU A 97 -3.76 9.31 9.44
C LEU A 97 -3.87 9.53 7.91
N PHE A 98 -4.76 8.77 7.27
CA PHE A 98 -4.99 8.81 5.82
C PHE A 98 -6.06 9.84 5.39
N GLU A 99 -6.65 10.60 6.32
CA GLU A 99 -7.78 11.49 6.04
C GLU A 99 -8.96 10.76 5.36
N PHE A 100 -9.18 9.49 5.71
CA PHE A 100 -10.21 8.63 5.15
C PHE A 100 -11.60 9.20 5.41
N LYS A 101 -12.42 9.18 4.35
CA LYS A 101 -13.83 9.54 4.35
C LYS A 101 -14.59 8.47 3.58
N THR A 102 -15.73 8.07 4.12
CA THR A 102 -16.64 7.12 3.49
C THR A 102 -18.06 7.69 3.45
N MET A 103 -18.76 7.45 2.35
CA MET A 103 -20.17 7.79 2.16
C MET A 103 -20.93 6.55 1.72
N PHE A 104 -22.14 6.38 2.23
CA PHE A 104 -23.05 5.30 1.86
C PHE A 104 -24.35 5.91 1.35
N ASN A 105 -24.70 5.62 0.09
CA ASN A 105 -25.84 6.23 -0.62
C ASN A 105 -25.85 7.77 -0.56
N GLY A 106 -24.67 8.39 -0.64
CA GLY A 106 -24.50 9.84 -0.62
C GLY A 106 -24.54 10.47 0.78
N GLU A 107 -24.68 9.68 1.85
CA GLU A 107 -24.62 10.17 3.23
C GLU A 107 -23.28 9.79 3.88
N PRO A 108 -22.59 10.71 4.59
CA PRO A 108 -21.37 10.39 5.31
C PRO A 108 -21.61 9.31 6.39
N VAL A 109 -20.69 8.35 6.49
CA VAL A 109 -20.72 7.31 7.53
C VAL A 109 -19.56 7.50 8.51
N GLU A 110 -19.83 7.33 9.80
CA GLU A 110 -18.80 7.30 10.83
C GLU A 110 -18.12 5.93 10.82
N ALA A 111 -16.86 5.90 10.40
CA ALA A 111 -16.07 4.67 10.39
C ALA A 111 -15.24 4.52 11.67
N THR A 112 -15.15 3.31 12.19
CA THR A 112 -14.28 2.94 13.31
C THR A 112 -12.91 2.55 12.77
N LEU A 113 -11.85 3.20 13.26
CA LEU A 113 -10.47 2.86 12.94
C LEU A 113 -9.98 1.69 13.83
N HIS A 114 -9.43 0.66 13.20
CA HIS A 114 -8.71 -0.44 13.85
C HIS A 114 -7.25 -0.42 13.41
N GLU A 115 -6.32 -0.43 14.36
CA GLU A 115 -4.89 -0.28 14.09
C GLU A 115 -4.10 -1.46 14.63
N TYR A 116 -3.07 -1.86 13.90
CA TYR A 116 -2.23 -2.98 14.24
C TYR A 116 -0.76 -2.69 13.95
N ALA A 117 0.12 -3.25 14.77
CA ALA A 117 1.56 -3.26 14.55
C ALA A 117 2.05 -4.68 14.30
N TYR A 118 2.59 -4.93 13.11
CA TYR A 118 3.13 -6.23 12.71
C TYR A 118 4.65 -6.19 12.62
N ALA A 119 5.31 -7.21 13.14
CA ALA A 119 6.73 -7.42 12.92
C ALA A 119 7.01 -8.90 12.67
N ALA A 120 7.81 -9.19 11.65
CA ALA A 120 8.09 -10.55 11.17
C ALA A 120 6.82 -11.39 10.94
N GLY A 121 5.75 -10.75 10.41
CA GLY A 121 4.46 -11.40 10.12
C GLY A 121 3.59 -11.73 11.35
N VAL A 122 3.96 -11.24 12.54
CA VAL A 122 3.22 -11.46 13.79
C VAL A 122 2.61 -10.15 14.27
N ASP A 123 1.33 -10.17 14.68
CA ASP A 123 0.70 -9.05 15.36
C ASP A 123 1.34 -8.84 16.76
N ARG A 124 1.93 -7.67 16.95
CA ARG A 124 2.62 -7.22 18.16
C ARG A 124 1.93 -6.02 18.82
N THR A 125 0.70 -5.69 18.43
CA THR A 125 -0.05 -4.53 18.92
C THR A 125 -0.15 -4.49 20.45
N LYS A 126 -0.44 -5.62 21.09
CA LYS A 126 -0.51 -5.73 22.56
C LYS A 126 0.82 -5.47 23.26
N LEU A 127 1.95 -5.75 22.60
CA LEU A 127 3.27 -5.46 23.14
C LEU A 127 3.53 -3.96 23.13
N LEU A 128 3.26 -3.26 22.02
CA LEU A 128 3.38 -1.80 21.97
C LEU A 128 2.50 -1.12 23.03
N GLN A 129 1.26 -1.58 23.18
CA GLN A 129 0.34 -1.07 24.22
C GLN A 129 0.90 -1.29 25.63
N LYS A 130 1.48 -2.46 25.91
CA LYS A 130 2.10 -2.78 27.21
C LYS A 130 3.30 -1.88 27.49
N LEU A 131 4.09 -1.56 26.46
CA LEU A 131 5.26 -0.68 26.55
C LEU A 131 4.91 0.80 26.45
N ASN A 132 3.65 1.15 26.22
CA ASN A 132 3.17 2.51 25.99
C ASN A 132 3.92 3.20 24.82
N LEU A 133 4.20 2.44 23.76
CA LEU A 133 4.82 2.94 22.54
C LEU A 133 3.74 3.38 21.54
N PRO A 134 3.89 4.52 20.85
CA PRO A 134 2.99 4.93 19.78
C PRO A 134 2.95 3.90 18.65
N ILE A 135 1.77 3.65 18.08
CA ILE A 135 1.60 2.60 17.07
C ILE A 135 2.08 2.99 15.67
N VAL A 136 2.13 4.29 15.36
CA VAL A 136 2.57 4.81 14.06
C VAL A 136 4.10 4.94 14.07
N PRO A 137 4.86 4.03 13.42
CA PRO A 137 6.32 3.87 13.58
C PRO A 137 7.13 5.04 13.00
N ILE A 138 6.54 5.77 12.06
CA ILE A 138 7.14 6.89 11.33
C ILE A 138 6.96 8.23 12.05
N SER A 139 6.21 8.26 13.15
CA SER A 139 5.99 9.48 13.91
C SER A 139 7.23 9.82 14.75
N GLN A 140 7.50 11.11 14.91
CA GLN A 140 8.58 11.56 15.81
C GLN A 140 8.36 11.03 17.24
N GLU A 141 7.11 10.95 17.69
CA GLU A 141 6.76 10.39 19.00
C GLU A 141 7.21 8.91 19.12
N ALA A 142 6.98 8.09 18.08
CA ALA A 142 7.44 6.70 18.09
C ALA A 142 8.97 6.58 18.06
N ILE A 143 9.62 7.42 17.25
CA ILE A 143 11.09 7.47 17.15
C ILE A 143 11.69 7.80 18.51
N ASP A 144 11.26 8.90 19.13
CA ASP A 144 11.76 9.35 20.43
C ASP A 144 11.47 8.31 21.53
N ALA A 145 10.29 7.68 21.50
CA ALA A 145 9.89 6.69 22.50
C ALA A 145 10.70 5.39 22.40
N VAL A 146 11.05 4.95 21.18
CA VAL A 146 11.89 3.76 20.97
C VAL A 146 13.34 4.05 21.32
N ASP A 147 13.85 5.24 20.99
CA ASP A 147 15.23 5.63 21.30
C ASP A 147 15.47 5.80 22.82
N ALA A 148 14.42 6.16 23.57
CA ALA A 148 14.47 6.32 25.02
C ALA A 148 14.32 5.01 25.81
N LEU A 149 14.18 3.85 25.15
CA LEU A 149 14.03 2.56 25.83
C LEU A 149 15.31 2.17 26.59
N ASP A 150 15.13 1.45 27.70
CA ASP A 150 16.26 0.81 28.38
C ASP A 150 16.83 -0.35 27.54
N ASP A 151 18.10 -0.71 27.82
CA ASP A 151 18.84 -1.72 27.06
C ASP A 151 18.13 -3.09 27.00
N GLU A 152 17.43 -3.50 28.07
CA GLU A 152 16.74 -4.79 28.12
C GLU A 152 15.54 -4.78 27.19
N THR A 153 14.72 -3.73 27.25
CA THR A 153 13.55 -3.56 26.38
C THR A 153 13.97 -3.36 24.91
N ALA A 154 15.00 -2.56 24.64
CA ALA A 154 15.52 -2.37 23.29
C ALA A 154 16.04 -3.69 22.70
N ALA A 155 16.75 -4.50 23.49
CA ALA A 155 17.20 -5.82 23.07
C ALA A 155 16.03 -6.79 22.77
N GLU A 156 14.95 -6.73 23.55
CA GLU A 156 13.72 -7.49 23.26
C GLU A 156 13.12 -7.06 21.92
N LEU A 157 12.95 -5.75 21.67
CA LEU A 157 12.40 -5.27 20.39
C LEU A 157 13.29 -5.62 19.20
N LEU A 158 14.61 -5.49 19.33
CA LEU A 158 15.57 -5.94 18.30
C LEU A 158 15.39 -7.43 18.00
N HIS A 159 15.27 -8.28 19.03
CA HIS A 159 15.08 -9.72 18.85
C HIS A 159 13.76 -10.05 18.13
N LEU A 160 12.71 -9.28 18.39
CA LEU A 160 11.40 -9.42 17.75
C LEU A 160 11.33 -8.77 16.36
N GLY A 161 12.41 -8.12 15.92
CA GLY A 161 12.47 -7.38 14.66
C GLY A 161 11.66 -6.07 14.68
N MET A 162 11.30 -5.57 15.86
CA MET A 162 10.48 -4.37 16.09
C MET A 162 11.32 -3.09 16.27
N ALA A 163 12.64 -3.20 16.35
CA ALA A 163 13.55 -2.07 16.33
C ALA A 163 14.68 -2.33 15.33
N MET A 164 15.26 -1.25 14.80
CA MET A 164 16.47 -1.27 13.99
C MET A 164 17.56 -0.47 14.71
N PRO A 165 18.79 -1.00 14.85
CA PRO A 165 19.88 -0.24 15.45
C PRO A 165 20.40 0.80 14.45
N ASP A 166 20.68 2.00 14.96
CA ASP A 166 21.42 3.04 14.26
C ASP A 166 22.66 3.39 15.10
N GLU A 167 23.83 2.95 14.63
CA GLU A 167 25.12 3.13 15.33
C GLU A 167 26.05 3.95 14.46
N PHE A 168 26.45 5.14 14.93
CA PHE A 168 27.36 6.04 14.22
C PHE A 168 28.33 6.74 15.19
N ASP A 169 29.42 7.29 14.65
CA ASP A 169 30.34 8.16 15.37
C ASP A 169 30.41 9.51 14.65
N ALA A 170 29.79 10.52 15.24
CA ALA A 170 29.78 11.90 14.73
C ALA A 170 31.00 12.73 15.19
N GLY A 171 32.01 12.10 15.77
CA GLY A 171 33.22 12.74 16.29
C GLY A 171 33.25 12.93 17.81
N GLU A 172 32.17 12.54 18.51
CA GLU A 172 32.09 12.55 19.98
C GLU A 172 32.14 11.13 20.60
N GLY A 173 32.33 10.11 19.76
CA GLY A 173 32.33 8.70 20.15
C GLY A 173 31.19 7.93 19.50
N TRP A 174 31.17 6.62 19.71
CA TRP A 174 30.09 5.77 19.21
C TRP A 174 28.78 6.06 19.95
N GLU A 175 27.79 6.48 19.20
CA GLU A 175 26.40 6.65 19.62
C GLU A 175 25.60 5.43 19.14
N LYS A 176 24.63 5.02 19.95
CA LYS A 176 23.74 3.90 19.65
C LYS A 176 22.31 4.34 19.85
N HIS A 177 21.58 4.39 18.76
CA HIS A 177 20.17 4.72 18.69
C HIS A 177 19.36 3.51 18.22
N HIS A 178 18.04 3.59 18.43
CA HIS A 178 17.11 2.59 17.94
C HIS A 178 15.93 3.26 17.23
N TRP A 179 15.61 2.80 16.03
CA TRP A 179 14.45 3.26 15.28
C TRP A 179 13.32 2.23 15.30
N PRO A 180 12.04 2.67 15.33
CA PRO A 180 10.89 1.80 15.17
C PRO A 180 10.98 0.93 13.92
N ASN A 181 10.69 -0.36 14.03
CA ASN A 181 10.73 -1.29 12.89
C ASN A 181 9.54 -2.25 12.90
N TRP A 182 8.32 -1.72 12.90
CA TRP A 182 7.11 -2.52 12.70
C TRP A 182 6.26 -1.95 11.57
N THR A 183 5.54 -2.80 10.86
CA THR A 183 4.55 -2.40 9.88
C THR A 183 3.29 -1.92 10.58
N TYR A 184 2.88 -0.69 10.32
CA TYR A 184 1.59 -0.17 10.73
C TYR A 184 0.51 -0.58 9.72
N ARG A 185 -0.59 -1.13 10.23
CA ARG A 185 -1.77 -1.47 9.46
C ARG A 185 -2.98 -0.78 10.05
N ALA A 186 -3.81 -0.22 9.19
CA ALA A 186 -5.07 0.39 9.57
C ALA A 186 -6.23 -0.28 8.80
N THR A 187 -7.40 -0.35 9.41
CA THR A 187 -8.63 -0.74 8.73
C THR A 187 -9.80 0.06 9.29
N TYR A 188 -10.59 0.65 8.40
CA TYR A 188 -11.81 1.36 8.77
C TYR A 188 -13.00 0.41 8.62
N THR A 189 -13.89 0.37 9.61
CA THR A 189 -15.11 -0.44 9.56
C THR A 189 -16.37 0.36 9.84
N TRP A 190 -17.47 0.01 9.19
CA TRP A 190 -18.79 0.58 9.47
C TRP A 190 -19.89 -0.44 9.16
N GLU A 191 -21.05 -0.28 9.81
CA GLU A 191 -22.24 -1.09 9.53
C GLU A 191 -22.96 -0.53 8.30
N ALA A 192 -23.39 -1.41 7.40
CA ALA A 192 -24.10 -1.05 6.17
C ALA A 192 -25.30 -1.98 5.94
N HIS A 193 -26.40 -1.37 5.53
CA HIS A 193 -27.65 -2.06 5.22
C HIS A 193 -27.84 -2.14 3.70
N PHE A 194 -27.99 -3.35 3.19
CA PHE A 194 -28.18 -3.67 1.77
C PHE A 194 -29.58 -4.25 1.57
N PRO A 195 -30.58 -3.46 1.15
CA PRO A 195 -31.95 -3.95 0.99
C PRO A 195 -32.06 -5.03 -0.10
N ALA A 196 -32.99 -5.98 0.08
CA ALA A 196 -33.23 -7.06 -0.87
C ALA A 196 -33.49 -6.54 -2.29
N GLY A 197 -32.75 -7.06 -3.28
CA GLY A 197 -32.92 -6.72 -4.71
C GLY A 197 -32.51 -5.31 -5.11
N GLU A 198 -31.94 -4.51 -4.20
CA GLU A 198 -31.57 -3.12 -4.43
C GLU A 198 -30.06 -2.94 -4.70
N ARG A 199 -29.72 -1.76 -5.19
CA ARG A 199 -28.33 -1.29 -5.32
C ARG A 199 -28.02 -0.25 -4.27
N VAL A 200 -26.78 -0.26 -3.81
CA VAL A 200 -26.24 0.79 -2.95
C VAL A 200 -24.92 1.29 -3.52
N THR A 201 -24.61 2.55 -3.22
CA THR A 201 -23.36 3.19 -3.61
C THR A 201 -22.50 3.41 -2.38
N VAL A 202 -21.22 3.07 -2.48
CA VAL A 202 -20.21 3.36 -1.45
C VAL A 202 -19.13 4.22 -2.09
N GLU A 203 -18.76 5.33 -1.45
CA GLU A 203 -17.75 6.25 -1.96
C GLU A 203 -16.70 6.49 -0.89
N HIS A 204 -15.42 6.29 -1.24
CA HIS A 204 -14.30 6.61 -0.36
C HIS A 204 -13.41 7.69 -0.96
N SER A 205 -12.81 8.49 -0.09
CA SER A 205 -11.64 9.30 -0.43
C SER A 205 -10.61 9.29 0.69
N TYR A 206 -9.33 9.27 0.34
CA TYR A 206 -8.21 9.29 1.29
C TYR A 206 -6.91 9.71 0.61
N LYS A 207 -5.90 10.06 1.41
CA LYS A 207 -4.55 10.36 0.94
C LYS A 207 -3.71 9.08 0.85
N PRO A 208 -3.05 8.79 -0.29
CA PRO A 208 -2.20 7.63 -0.40
C PRO A 208 -0.91 7.75 0.42
N SER A 209 -0.28 6.62 0.73
CA SER A 209 1.13 6.59 1.07
C SER A 209 1.94 6.56 -0.22
N VAL A 210 2.87 7.50 -0.39
CA VAL A 210 3.69 7.63 -1.59
C VAL A 210 5.14 7.35 -1.24
N GLY A 211 5.63 6.18 -1.63
CA GLY A 211 7.07 5.88 -1.58
C GLY A 211 7.82 6.66 -2.65
N GLY A 212 9.13 6.79 -2.52
CA GLY A 212 9.93 7.41 -3.57
C GLY A 212 11.42 7.36 -3.34
N THR A 213 12.15 7.73 -4.38
CA THR A 213 13.60 7.94 -4.34
C THR A 213 14.00 9.10 -5.24
N VAL A 214 15.16 9.67 -4.94
CA VAL A 214 15.79 10.70 -5.76
C VAL A 214 16.51 10.03 -6.93
N GLY A 215 16.19 10.46 -8.15
CA GLY A 215 16.75 9.90 -9.38
C GLY A 215 16.03 8.65 -9.87
N VAL A 216 16.52 8.11 -10.99
CA VAL A 216 15.95 6.96 -11.68
C VAL A 216 16.79 5.70 -11.45
N SER A 217 16.23 4.75 -10.72
CA SER A 217 16.91 3.51 -10.30
C SER A 217 16.92 2.45 -11.40
N PHE A 218 15.84 2.35 -12.19
CA PHE A 218 15.69 1.30 -13.20
C PHE A 218 16.61 1.43 -14.44
N LEU A 219 17.38 2.52 -14.53
CA LEU A 219 18.41 2.69 -15.56
C LEU A 219 19.82 2.29 -15.07
N ALA A 220 19.99 1.98 -13.79
CA ALA A 220 21.28 1.53 -13.25
C ALA A 220 21.70 0.17 -13.84
N GLU A 221 23.02 -0.07 -13.87
CA GLU A 221 23.54 -1.39 -14.24
C GLU A 221 23.18 -2.42 -13.16
N PRO A 222 22.90 -3.69 -13.55
CA PRO A 222 22.74 -4.76 -12.58
C PRO A 222 23.98 -4.89 -11.69
N TYR A 223 23.78 -5.08 -10.39
CA TYR A 223 24.85 -5.34 -9.44
C TYR A 223 24.50 -6.56 -8.57
N GLU A 224 25.52 -7.37 -8.27
CA GLU A 224 25.34 -8.61 -7.50
C GLU A 224 24.18 -9.46 -8.04
N ASP A 225 23.16 -9.72 -7.21
CA ASP A 225 21.97 -10.49 -7.56
C ASP A 225 20.75 -9.59 -7.87
N TRP A 226 20.95 -8.27 -8.01
CA TRP A 226 19.90 -7.28 -8.25
C TRP A 226 19.99 -6.69 -9.66
N ASP A 227 18.91 -6.84 -10.43
CA ASP A 227 18.71 -6.18 -11.73
C ASP A 227 17.54 -5.19 -11.62
N PRO A 228 17.83 -3.89 -11.48
CA PRO A 228 16.80 -2.86 -11.34
C PRO A 228 15.81 -2.86 -12.51
N ALA A 229 16.29 -3.03 -13.74
CA ALA A 229 15.44 -2.99 -14.92
C ALA A 229 14.48 -4.19 -14.96
N ALA A 230 14.95 -5.38 -14.57
CA ALA A 230 14.12 -6.57 -14.50
C ALA A 230 13.05 -6.47 -13.40
N GLU A 231 13.42 -5.99 -12.20
CA GLU A 231 12.49 -5.80 -11.10
C GLU A 231 11.39 -4.79 -11.45
N TYR A 232 11.78 -3.62 -11.97
CA TYR A 232 10.82 -2.58 -12.33
C TYR A 232 9.91 -2.99 -13.47
N LYS A 233 10.43 -3.77 -14.44
CA LYS A 233 9.62 -4.35 -15.49
C LYS A 233 8.60 -5.34 -14.94
N GLN A 234 8.98 -6.16 -13.97
CA GLN A 234 8.07 -7.11 -13.33
C GLN A 234 6.99 -6.38 -12.51
N LYS A 235 7.39 -5.36 -11.73
CA LYS A 235 6.51 -4.69 -10.76
C LYS A 235 5.63 -3.61 -11.38
N TYR A 236 6.17 -2.79 -12.27
CA TYR A 236 5.51 -1.60 -12.82
C TYR A 236 5.27 -1.68 -14.33
N CYS A 237 5.62 -2.80 -14.97
CA CYS A 237 5.48 -3.00 -16.41
C CYS A 237 6.16 -1.92 -17.27
N THR A 238 7.36 -1.49 -16.86
CA THR A 238 8.17 -0.51 -17.61
C THR A 238 8.54 -1.07 -18.99
N ASP A 239 7.77 -0.69 -20.01
CA ASP A 239 7.96 -1.13 -21.39
C ASP A 239 9.04 -0.34 -22.12
N ASP A 240 9.38 -0.78 -23.34
CA ASP A 240 10.42 -0.13 -24.13
C ASP A 240 10.07 1.34 -24.45
N ALA A 241 8.78 1.68 -24.59
CA ALA A 241 8.36 3.04 -24.87
C ALA A 241 8.58 3.96 -23.65
N PHE A 242 8.24 3.49 -22.46
CA PHE A 242 8.50 4.16 -21.19
C PHE A 242 10.00 4.35 -20.96
N LEU A 243 10.80 3.27 -21.08
CA LEU A 243 12.25 3.34 -20.93
C LEU A 243 12.90 4.31 -21.92
N ASN A 244 12.44 4.31 -23.18
CA ASN A 244 12.93 5.25 -24.19
C ASN A 244 12.50 6.70 -23.90
N ALA A 245 11.29 6.93 -23.39
CA ALA A 245 10.85 8.25 -22.97
C ALA A 245 11.76 8.82 -21.89
N VAL A 246 12.17 8.00 -20.92
CA VAL A 246 13.12 8.39 -19.86
C VAL A 246 14.51 8.63 -20.44
N ARG A 247 15.05 7.70 -21.23
CA ARG A 247 16.38 7.85 -21.85
C ARG A 247 16.52 9.10 -22.71
N ASN A 248 15.45 9.53 -23.37
CA ASN A 248 15.43 10.76 -24.17
C ASN A 248 15.52 12.05 -23.35
N THR A 249 15.42 11.97 -22.03
CA THR A 249 15.58 13.11 -21.12
C THR A 249 17.00 13.23 -20.54
N LEU A 250 17.85 12.22 -20.72
CA LEU A 250 19.21 12.21 -20.21
C LEU A 250 20.02 13.34 -20.86
N LYS A 251 20.75 14.11 -20.04
CA LYS A 251 21.71 15.10 -20.54
C LYS A 251 22.94 14.41 -21.16
N ASN A 252 23.34 13.28 -20.58
CA ASN A 252 24.39 12.42 -21.08
C ASN A 252 23.88 10.96 -21.11
N PRO A 253 23.85 10.28 -22.28
CA PRO A 253 23.42 8.88 -22.38
C PRO A 253 24.25 7.90 -21.54
N ASP A 254 25.50 8.25 -21.22
CA ASP A 254 26.40 7.44 -20.40
C ASP A 254 26.19 7.67 -18.89
N GLU A 255 25.29 8.57 -18.49
CA GLU A 255 25.00 8.91 -17.09
C GLU A 255 23.51 8.68 -16.77
N PRO A 256 23.12 7.44 -16.40
CA PRO A 256 21.74 7.07 -16.08
C PRO A 256 21.07 7.94 -15.00
N TYR A 257 21.86 8.42 -14.04
CA TYR A 257 21.41 9.28 -12.94
C TYR A 257 21.13 10.72 -13.38
N SER A 258 21.44 11.10 -14.63
CA SER A 258 21.15 12.44 -15.17
C SER A 258 19.68 12.63 -15.60
N ALA A 259 18.85 11.61 -15.45
CA ALA A 259 17.41 11.70 -15.70
C ALA A 259 16.79 12.73 -14.73
N PRO A 260 16.06 13.74 -15.21
CA PRO A 260 15.51 14.82 -14.38
C PRO A 260 14.19 14.39 -13.73
N PHE A 261 14.20 13.26 -13.02
CA PHE A 261 13.02 12.69 -12.39
C PHE A 261 13.28 12.21 -10.98
N PHE A 262 12.29 12.40 -10.11
CA PHE A 262 12.13 11.64 -8.88
C PHE A 262 11.12 10.52 -9.11
N GLU A 263 11.36 9.37 -8.49
CA GLU A 263 10.43 8.26 -8.53
C GLU A 263 9.41 8.40 -7.40
N ASN A 264 8.15 8.15 -7.72
CA ASN A 264 7.06 8.00 -6.77
C ASN A 264 6.39 6.65 -7.00
N TRP A 265 6.15 5.92 -5.92
CA TRP A 265 5.54 4.59 -5.95
C TRP A 265 4.24 4.60 -5.16
N ILE A 266 3.16 4.18 -5.81
CA ILE A 266 1.84 4.04 -5.19
C ILE A 266 1.41 2.58 -5.35
N SER A 267 0.97 1.97 -4.27
CA SER A 267 0.36 0.64 -4.29
C SER A 267 -1.12 0.74 -3.93
N TYR A 268 -1.97 0.05 -4.67
CA TYR A 268 -3.39 -0.09 -4.40
C TYR A 268 -3.78 -1.55 -4.46
N ILE A 269 -4.58 -2.00 -3.51
CA ILE A 269 -4.98 -3.39 -3.45
C ILE A 269 -6.22 -3.60 -4.29
N LEU A 270 -6.19 -4.59 -5.16
CA LEU A 270 -7.34 -4.97 -5.98
C LEU A 270 -7.88 -6.34 -5.59
N THR A 271 -7.05 -7.22 -5.03
CA THR A 271 -7.41 -8.64 -4.88
C THR A 271 -8.59 -8.89 -3.93
N THR A 272 -8.81 -8.02 -2.93
CA THR A 272 -9.95 -8.16 -1.99
C THR A 272 -11.31 -7.82 -2.62
N GLY A 273 -11.34 -7.17 -3.79
CA GLY A 273 -12.56 -7.05 -4.59
C GLY A 273 -13.18 -8.41 -4.95
N GLY A 274 -12.38 -9.49 -4.93
CA GLY A 274 -12.84 -10.86 -5.13
C GLY A 274 -13.51 -11.53 -3.92
N ASN A 275 -13.65 -10.84 -2.78
CA ASN A 275 -14.33 -11.39 -1.59
C ASN A 275 -15.86 -11.27 -1.66
N TRP A 276 -16.39 -10.54 -2.64
CA TRP A 276 -17.82 -10.39 -2.87
C TRP A 276 -18.40 -11.51 -3.74
N ALA A 277 -19.73 -11.63 -3.75
CA ALA A 277 -20.40 -12.68 -4.52
C ALA A 277 -20.02 -12.60 -6.00
N GLY A 278 -19.75 -13.75 -6.61
CA GLY A 278 -19.22 -13.85 -7.99
C GLY A 278 -17.69 -13.80 -8.09
N GLY A 279 -16.98 -13.34 -7.06
CA GLY A 279 -15.53 -13.38 -6.94
C GLY A 279 -14.76 -12.38 -7.81
N GLY A 280 -15.46 -11.50 -8.52
CA GLY A 280 -14.85 -10.48 -9.37
C GLY A 280 -15.73 -9.23 -9.47
N ILE A 281 -15.25 -8.27 -10.25
CA ILE A 281 -15.86 -6.96 -10.44
C ILE A 281 -16.52 -6.94 -11.82
N GLU A 282 -17.85 -6.85 -11.90
CA GLU A 282 -18.56 -6.92 -13.20
C GLU A 282 -18.09 -5.78 -14.14
N LYS A 283 -17.92 -4.56 -13.61
CA LYS A 283 -17.40 -3.39 -14.34
C LYS A 283 -16.32 -2.67 -13.54
N PHE A 284 -15.10 -2.70 -14.03
CA PHE A 284 -13.97 -2.02 -13.40
C PHE A 284 -13.48 -0.87 -14.28
N ARG A 285 -13.34 0.31 -13.68
CA ARG A 285 -12.74 1.48 -14.29
C ARG A 285 -11.63 2.00 -13.38
N LEU A 286 -10.45 2.20 -13.95
CA LEU A 286 -9.30 2.81 -13.30
C LEU A 286 -8.91 4.07 -14.05
N VAL A 287 -8.71 5.16 -13.33
CA VAL A 287 -8.06 6.39 -13.80
C VAL A 287 -6.83 6.65 -12.96
N ILE A 288 -5.68 6.74 -13.62
CA ILE A 288 -4.43 7.19 -13.00
C ILE A 288 -4.12 8.60 -13.48
N ASP A 289 -3.89 9.51 -12.54
CA ASP A 289 -3.46 10.88 -12.79
C ASP A 289 -2.01 11.07 -12.36
N LYS A 290 -1.13 11.35 -13.33
CA LYS A 290 0.29 11.56 -13.05
C LYS A 290 0.63 12.97 -12.54
N GLY A 291 -0.38 13.83 -12.31
CA GLY A 291 -0.21 15.16 -11.74
C GLY A 291 0.12 16.23 -12.78
N GLU A 292 1.30 16.17 -13.40
CA GLU A 292 1.76 17.19 -14.37
C GLU A 292 2.00 16.59 -15.77
N PRO A 293 1.78 17.33 -16.88
CA PRO A 293 1.93 16.83 -18.25
C PRO A 293 3.34 16.31 -18.60
N GLU A 294 4.37 16.78 -17.91
CA GLU A 294 5.78 16.43 -18.12
C GLU A 294 6.20 15.16 -17.38
N ASN A 295 5.43 14.72 -16.39
CA ASN A 295 5.68 13.50 -15.64
C ASN A 295 5.53 12.26 -16.54
N LEU A 296 6.07 11.13 -16.12
CA LEU A 296 5.82 9.83 -16.77
C LEU A 296 5.09 8.91 -15.80
N VAL A 297 4.37 7.92 -16.33
CA VAL A 297 3.69 6.92 -15.51
C VAL A 297 3.81 5.53 -16.13
N SER A 298 4.04 4.53 -15.29
CA SER A 298 4.08 3.11 -15.66
C SER A 298 3.34 2.28 -14.63
N PHE A 299 2.50 1.37 -15.10
CA PHE A 299 1.79 0.39 -14.27
C PHE A 299 1.37 -0.80 -15.13
N CYS A 300 1.15 -1.94 -14.49
CA CYS A 300 0.66 -3.13 -15.18
C CYS A 300 -0.84 -3.02 -15.47
N GLY A 301 -1.18 -2.81 -16.75
CA GLY A 301 -2.55 -2.74 -17.21
C GLY A 301 -2.63 -2.93 -18.73
N GLU A 302 -3.74 -3.51 -19.20
CA GLU A 302 -3.97 -3.71 -20.64
C GLU A 302 -5.10 -2.82 -21.13
N GLY A 303 -4.99 -2.33 -22.37
CA GLY A 303 -6.02 -1.48 -22.97
C GLY A 303 -6.06 -0.05 -22.39
N VAL A 304 -4.96 0.37 -21.75
CA VAL A 304 -4.79 1.71 -21.18
C VAL A 304 -4.88 2.77 -22.29
N LYS A 305 -5.68 3.81 -22.06
CA LYS A 305 -5.85 4.94 -22.98
C LYS A 305 -5.54 6.23 -22.25
N LYS A 306 -4.77 7.12 -22.90
CA LYS A 306 -4.64 8.49 -22.42
C LYS A 306 -5.94 9.25 -22.68
N ILE A 307 -6.58 9.77 -21.62
CA ILE A 307 -7.88 10.46 -21.69
C ILE A 307 -7.79 11.98 -21.39
N GLY A 308 -6.63 12.45 -20.93
CA GLY A 308 -6.34 13.87 -20.70
C GLY A 308 -4.83 14.14 -20.72
N PRO A 309 -4.39 15.38 -20.43
CA PRO A 309 -2.97 15.72 -20.40
C PRO A 309 -2.16 14.85 -19.42
N THR A 310 -2.76 14.50 -18.28
CA THR A 310 -2.15 13.79 -17.15
C THR A 310 -2.84 12.46 -16.82
N THR A 311 -4.02 12.21 -17.38
CA THR A 311 -4.88 11.09 -17.00
C THR A 311 -4.88 9.95 -18.00
N PHE A 312 -4.83 8.73 -17.47
CA PHE A 312 -4.84 7.46 -18.19
C PHE A 312 -5.95 6.58 -17.65
N GLU A 313 -6.73 5.97 -18.53
CA GLU A 313 -7.89 5.16 -18.20
C GLU A 313 -7.68 3.71 -18.63
N MET A 314 -8.08 2.78 -17.76
CA MET A 314 -8.27 1.37 -18.07
C MET A 314 -9.69 0.99 -17.72
N VAL A 315 -10.37 0.28 -18.62
CA VAL A 315 -11.72 -0.27 -18.38
C VAL A 315 -11.68 -1.77 -18.63
N LYS A 316 -12.27 -2.53 -17.71
CA LYS A 316 -12.40 -3.99 -17.77
C LYS A 316 -13.84 -4.39 -17.45
N GLU A 317 -14.28 -5.46 -18.08
CA GLU A 317 -15.56 -6.15 -17.78
C GLU A 317 -15.21 -7.54 -17.23
N ASP A 318 -16.02 -8.05 -16.30
CA ASP A 318 -15.83 -9.34 -15.62
C ASP A 318 -14.40 -9.48 -15.05
N PHE A 319 -13.94 -8.42 -14.38
CA PHE A 319 -12.55 -8.28 -13.97
C PHE A 319 -12.26 -9.11 -12.73
N TRP A 320 -11.27 -10.01 -12.84
CA TRP A 320 -10.74 -10.79 -11.73
C TRP A 320 -9.34 -10.29 -11.37
N PRO A 321 -9.18 -9.45 -10.34
CA PRO A 321 -7.87 -9.00 -9.90
C PRO A 321 -7.08 -10.16 -9.30
N ARG A 322 -5.84 -10.37 -9.79
CA ARG A 322 -4.95 -11.46 -9.35
C ARG A 322 -3.74 -10.98 -8.56
N GLU A 323 -3.48 -9.68 -8.64
CA GLU A 323 -2.30 -9.02 -8.13
C GLU A 323 -2.67 -7.58 -7.82
N GLU A 324 -1.89 -6.97 -6.93
CA GLU A 324 -2.10 -5.58 -6.53
C GLU A 324 -1.61 -4.62 -7.60
N LEU A 325 -2.25 -3.46 -7.68
CA LEU A 325 -1.86 -2.41 -8.59
C LEU A 325 -0.64 -1.67 -8.04
N ASN A 326 0.46 -1.71 -8.79
CA ASN A 326 1.68 -0.99 -8.49
C ASN A 326 1.90 0.08 -9.57
N ILE A 327 2.02 1.33 -9.15
CA ILE A 327 2.13 2.50 -10.03
C ILE A 327 3.45 3.21 -9.76
N LEU A 328 4.22 3.41 -10.82
CA LEU A 328 5.41 4.25 -10.85
C LEU A 328 5.06 5.57 -11.53
N ILE A 329 5.20 6.68 -10.82
CA ILE A 329 5.13 8.04 -11.38
C ILE A 329 6.53 8.65 -11.32
N LEU A 330 7.02 9.13 -12.47
CA LEU A 330 8.25 9.89 -12.54
C LEU A 330 7.91 11.37 -12.55
N ASP A 331 8.18 12.03 -11.43
CA ASP A 331 7.97 13.46 -11.27
C ASP A 331 9.15 14.21 -11.84
N ARG A 332 8.89 15.04 -12.85
CA ARG A 332 9.95 15.84 -13.46
C ARG A 332 10.40 16.92 -12.49
N HIS A 333 11.71 17.07 -12.31
CA HIS A 333 12.30 18.20 -11.61
C HIS A 333 13.23 19.00 -12.53
N ASP A 334 13.36 20.30 -12.24
CA ASP A 334 14.29 21.19 -12.95
C ASP A 334 15.65 21.28 -12.24
N GLU A 335 15.81 20.61 -11.09
CA GLU A 335 17.05 20.66 -10.32
C GLU A 335 18.20 19.99 -11.08
N GLU A 336 19.29 20.74 -11.27
CA GLU A 336 20.57 20.22 -11.74
C GLU A 336 21.35 19.73 -10.53
N TYR A 337 21.43 18.41 -10.35
CA TYR A 337 22.34 17.80 -9.35
C TYR A 337 23.75 17.66 -9.92
#